data_AF-A0AA96TZM6-F1
#
_entry.id   AF-A0AA96TZM6-F1
#
_cell.length_a   1.000
_cell.length_b   1.000
_cell.length_c   1.000
_cell.angle_alpha   90.00
_cell.angle_beta   90.00
_cell.angle_gamma   90.00
#
_symmetry.space_group_name_H-M   'P 1'
#
loop_
_entity.id
_entity.type
_entity.pdbx_description
1 polymer ?
#
loop_
_entity_poly.entity_id
_entity_poly.type
_entity_poly.pdbx_seq_one_letter_code
_entity_poly.pdbx_strand_id
1 'polypeptide(L)'
;MKKNKIIYYVATGLLSLLMLFSAGMYLFNHEAVMQMFTNFGYPTYIIYPYAAAKILGLVAIWFVTNKTIKEWAYAGFFLCIYTCFFCTCYDW
;
A
#
# COMPACT_ATOMS: atom_id res chain seq x y z
N MET A 1 24.49 -15.36 -1.31
CA MET A 1 23.51 -15.25 -2.42
C MET A 1 22.12 -15.82 -2.08
N LYS A 2 21.98 -17.07 -1.60
CA LYS A 2 20.65 -17.66 -1.29
C LYS A 2 19.90 -16.95 -0.15
N LYS A 3 20.59 -16.54 0.92
CA LYS A 3 19.98 -15.79 2.04
C LYS A 3 19.36 -14.46 1.60
N ASN A 4 20.09 -13.65 0.82
CA ASN A 4 19.58 -12.36 0.32
C ASN A 4 18.33 -12.54 -0.55
N LYS A 5 18.28 -13.62 -1.34
CA LYS A 5 17.09 -13.96 -2.14
C LYS A 5 15.89 -14.31 -1.25
N ILE A 6 16.10 -15.10 -0.20
CA ILE A 6 15.05 -15.44 0.78
C ILE A 6 14.55 -14.18 1.49
N ILE A 7 15.45 -13.35 2.01
CA ILE A 7 15.09 -12.09 2.69
C ILE A 7 14.27 -11.20 1.75
N TYR A 8 14.68 -11.09 0.48
CA TYR A 8 13.94 -10.33 -0.52
C TYR A 8 12.51 -10.83 -0.72
N TYR A 9 12.31 -12.14 -0.92
CA TYR A 9 10.96 -12.69 -1.11
C TYR A 9 10.11 -12.63 0.15
N VAL A 10 10.71 -12.84 1.33
CA VAL A 10 10.00 -12.71 2.62
C VAL A 10 9.54 -11.27 2.85
N ALA A 11 10.43 -10.28 2.68
CA ALA A 11 10.08 -8.88 2.83
C ALA A 11 9.02 -8.43 1.81
N THR A 12 9.16 -8.86 0.55
CA THR A 12 8.19 -8.55 -0.50
C THR A 12 6.84 -9.24 -0.26
N GLY A 13 6.85 -10.48 0.24
CA GLY A 13 5.65 -11.20 0.63
C GLY A 13 4.92 -10.53 1.80
N LEU A 14 5.66 -10.12 2.83
CA LEU A 14 5.11 -9.41 3.98
C LEU A 14 4.50 -8.05 3.57
N LEU A 15 5.21 -7.28 2.74
CA LEU A 15 4.70 -6.03 2.17
C LEU A 15 3.40 -6.28 1.38
N SER A 16 3.38 -7.33 0.57
CA SER A 16 2.21 -7.68 -0.25
C SER A 16 1.00 -8.03 0.60
N LEU A 17 1.20 -8.82 1.66
CA LEU A 17 0.14 -9.20 2.57
C LEU A 17 -0.44 -7.97 3.29
N LEU A 18 0.42 -7.06 3.75
CA LEU A 18 -0.02 -5.82 4.40
C LEU A 18 -0.80 -4.90 3.45
N MET A 19 -0.35 -4.76 2.20
CA MET A 19 -1.01 -3.94 1.19
C MET A 19 -2.33 -4.56 0.71
N LEU A 20 -2.42 -5.89 0.59
CA LEU A 20 -3.67 -6.59 0.25
C LEU A 20 -4.68 -6.49 1.40
N PHE A 21 -4.24 -6.64 2.65
CA PHE A 21 -5.10 -6.43 3.81
C PHE A 21 -5.64 -4.99 3.83
N SER A 22 -4.75 -4.00 3.60
CA SER A 22 -5.14 -2.60 3.48
C SER A 22 -6.16 -2.42 2.35
N ALA A 23 -5.88 -2.85 1.11
CA ALA A 23 -6.81 -2.69 -0.01
C ALA A 23 -8.13 -3.44 0.20
N GLY A 24 -8.11 -4.60 0.85
CA GLY A 24 -9.31 -5.36 1.23
C GLY A 24 -10.26 -4.56 2.10
N MET A 25 -9.74 -3.80 3.08
CA MET A 25 -10.57 -2.93 3.93
C MET A 25 -11.36 -1.89 3.13
N TYR A 26 -10.84 -1.44 1.98
CA TYR A 26 -11.47 -0.40 1.15
C TYR A 26 -12.66 -0.98 0.37
N LEU A 27 -12.63 -2.29 0.11
CA LEU A 27 -13.68 -3.03 -0.58
C LEU A 27 -14.72 -3.60 0.38
N PHE A 28 -14.29 -4.18 1.50
CA PHE A 28 -15.17 -4.88 2.44
C PHE A 28 -15.73 -3.98 3.54
N ASN A 29 -15.05 -2.91 3.91
CA ASN A 29 -15.44 -2.03 5.01
C ASN A 29 -15.50 -0.56 4.55
N HIS A 30 -16.22 -0.35 3.44
CA HIS A 30 -16.25 0.92 2.73
C HIS A 30 -16.76 2.08 3.61
N GLU A 31 -17.77 1.84 4.45
CA GLU A 31 -18.34 2.88 5.32
C GLU A 31 -17.33 3.41 6.35
N ALA A 32 -16.57 2.52 7.01
CA ALA A 32 -15.54 2.92 7.95
C ALA A 32 -14.42 3.71 7.25
N VAL A 33 -14.04 3.29 6.03
CA VAL A 33 -13.03 3.99 5.23
C VAL A 33 -13.55 5.34 4.73
N MET A 34 -14.83 5.45 4.37
CA MET A 34 -15.46 6.72 4.00
C MET A 34 -15.44 7.71 5.16
N GLN A 35 -15.77 7.28 6.37
CA GLN A 35 -15.70 8.13 7.56
C GLN A 35 -14.26 8.61 7.81
N MET A 36 -13.27 7.71 7.72
CA MET A 36 -11.86 8.07 7.85
C MET A 36 -11.41 9.09 6.80
N PHE A 37 -11.74 8.89 5.53
CA PHE A 37 -11.39 9.82 4.45
C PHE A 37 -12.09 11.18 4.59
N THR A 38 -13.35 11.18 5.02
CA THR A 38 -14.11 12.41 5.27
C THR A 38 -13.53 13.20 6.45
N ASN A 39 -13.10 12.51 7.52
CA ASN A 39 -12.42 13.14 8.65
C ASN A 39 -11.08 13.78 8.25
N PHE A 40 -10.38 13.18 7.28
CA PHE A 40 -9.18 13.78 6.68
C PHE A 40 -9.47 14.91 5.68
N GLY A 41 -10.73 15.21 5.40
CA GLY A 41 -11.13 16.22 4.41
C GLY A 41 -10.95 15.78 2.95
N TYR A 42 -10.75 14.49 2.70
CA TYR A 42 -10.64 13.95 1.34
C TYR A 42 -12.00 13.47 0.82
N PRO A 43 -12.29 13.68 -0.48
CA PRO A 43 -13.52 13.21 -1.06
C PRO A 43 -13.51 11.68 -1.25
N THR A 44 -14.67 11.05 -1.03
CA THR A 44 -14.83 9.59 -0.97
C THR A 44 -14.64 8.88 -2.32
N TYR A 45 -14.78 9.58 -3.45
CA TYR A 45 -14.54 8.99 -4.77
C TYR A 45 -13.07 8.57 -4.99
N ILE A 46 -12.12 9.06 -4.18
CA ILE A 46 -10.70 8.72 -4.28
C ILE A 46 -10.39 7.33 -3.69
N ILE A 47 -11.28 6.78 -2.86
CA ILE A 47 -11.08 5.52 -2.14
C ILE A 47 -10.81 4.35 -3.11
N TYR A 48 -11.64 4.19 -4.15
CA TYR A 48 -11.47 3.10 -5.12
C TYR A 48 -10.25 3.27 -6.05
N PRO A 49 -9.98 4.44 -6.65
CA PRO A 49 -8.74 4.69 -7.39
C PRO A 49 -7.49 4.42 -6.55
N TYR A 50 -7.51 4.78 -5.27
CA TYR A 50 -6.39 4.57 -4.37
C TYR A 50 -6.20 3.08 -4.02
N ALA A 51 -7.28 2.34 -3.80
CA ALA A 51 -7.22 0.89 -3.65
C ALA A 51 -6.68 0.22 -4.93
N ALA A 52 -7.13 0.65 -6.11
CA ALA A 52 -6.62 0.16 -7.39
C ALA A 52 -5.13 0.45 -7.56
N ALA A 53 -4.66 1.65 -7.19
CA ALA A 53 -3.24 2.01 -7.23
C ALA A 53 -2.37 1.09 -6.36
N LYS A 54 -2.84 0.68 -5.18
CA LYS A 54 -2.14 -0.30 -4.33
C LYS A 54 -2.02 -1.66 -5.00
N ILE A 55 -3.09 -2.15 -5.62
CA ILE A 55 -3.07 -3.43 -6.35
C ILE A 55 -2.13 -3.35 -7.55
N LEU A 56 -2.18 -2.24 -8.32
CA LEU A 56 -1.26 -2.01 -9.45
C LEU A 56 0.21 -1.96 -8.98
N GLY A 57 0.49 -1.32 -7.85
CA GLY A 57 1.83 -1.30 -7.25
C GLY A 57 2.32 -2.70 -6.89
N LEU A 58 1.44 -3.57 -6.37
CA LEU A 58 1.80 -4.96 -6.08
C LEU A 58 2.07 -5.76 -7.37
N VAL A 59 1.22 -5.58 -8.38
CA VAL A 59 1.44 -6.19 -9.70
C VAL A 59 2.78 -5.73 -10.28
N ALA A 60 3.13 -4.46 -10.13
CA ALA A 60 4.40 -3.92 -10.58
C ALA A 60 5.61 -4.58 -9.88
N ILE A 61 5.53 -4.81 -8.56
CA ILE A 61 6.64 -5.46 -7.83
C ILE A 61 6.86 -6.91 -8.29
N TRP A 62 5.79 -7.67 -8.46
CA TRP A 62 5.86 -9.11 -8.76
C TRP A 62 6.12 -9.42 -10.23
N PHE A 63 5.47 -8.70 -11.16
CA PHE A 63 5.43 -9.10 -12.57
C PHE A 63 6.27 -8.23 -13.50
N VAL A 64 6.53 -6.97 -13.15
CA VAL A 64 7.30 -6.09 -14.05
C VAL A 64 8.78 -6.43 -13.94
N THR A 65 9.49 -6.58 -15.06
CA THR A 65 10.94 -6.86 -15.05
C THR A 65 11.79 -5.60 -14.98
N ASN A 66 11.24 -4.44 -15.39
CA ASN A 66 11.94 -3.16 -15.40
C ASN A 66 12.28 -2.70 -13.96
N LYS A 67 13.58 -2.49 -13.70
CA LYS A 67 14.09 -2.05 -12.39
C LYS A 67 13.53 -0.70 -11.96
N THR A 68 13.45 0.26 -12.86
CA THR A 68 12.97 1.61 -12.54
C THR A 68 11.53 1.57 -12.03
N ILE A 69 10.66 0.82 -12.70
CA ILE A 69 9.25 0.70 -12.27
C ILE A 69 9.15 0.04 -10.90
N LYS A 70 9.97 -0.98 -10.62
CA LYS A 70 10.02 -1.60 -9.28
C LYS A 70 10.47 -0.61 -8.21
N GLU A 71 11.51 0.18 -8.48
CA GLU A 71 12.02 1.18 -7.54
C GLU A 71 10.94 2.23 -7.22
N TRP A 72 10.21 2.70 -8.24
CA TRP A 72 9.07 3.60 -8.04
C TRP A 72 7.92 2.94 -7.27
N ALA A 73 7.62 1.66 -7.52
CA ALA A 73 6.61 0.94 -6.76
C ALA A 73 7.00 0.79 -5.28
N TYR A 74 8.26 0.43 -4.99
CA TYR A 74 8.77 0.39 -3.61
C TYR A 74 8.77 1.77 -2.95
N ALA A 75 9.16 2.84 -3.67
CA ALA A 75 9.12 4.21 -3.15
C ALA A 75 7.69 4.65 -2.82
N GLY A 76 6.73 4.34 -3.68
CA GLY A 76 5.31 4.62 -3.45
C GLY A 76 4.76 3.93 -2.19
N PHE A 77 5.08 2.64 -2.00
CA PHE A 77 4.67 1.93 -0.78
C PHE A 77 5.39 2.43 0.47
N PHE A 78 6.67 2.78 0.37
CA PHE A 78 7.41 3.37 1.48
C PHE A 78 6.78 4.68 1.94
N LEU A 79 6.47 5.59 1.01
CA LEU A 79 5.79 6.85 1.31
C LEU A 79 4.42 6.62 1.93
N CYS A 80 3.65 5.65 1.41
CA CYS A 80 2.33 5.30 1.95
C CYS A 80 2.38 4.82 3.41
N ILE A 81 3.36 3.98 3.76
CA ILE A 81 3.55 3.49 5.13
C ILE A 81 4.05 4.62 6.02
N TYR A 82 4.98 5.43 5.52
CA TYR A 82 5.53 6.57 6.24
C TYR A 82 4.43 7.56 6.63
N THR A 83 3.59 8.00 5.68
CA THR A 83 2.49 8.93 5.98
C THR A 83 1.46 8.33 6.94
N CYS A 84 1.22 7.01 6.87
CA CYS A 84 0.34 6.31 7.81
C CYS A 84 0.90 6.36 9.24
N PHE A 85 2.20 6.05 9.40
CA PHE A 85 2.88 6.11 10.69
C PHE A 85 2.80 7.51 11.31
N PHE A 86 3.01 8.55 10.50
CA PHE A 86 2.88 9.94 10.97
C PHE A 86 1.47 10.32 11.38
N CYS A 87 0.44 9.84 10.66
CA CYS A 87 -0.96 10.04 11.05
C CYS A 87 -1.24 9.41 12.41
N THR A 88 -0.87 8.14 12.60
CA THR A 88 -1.10 7.42 13.87
C THR A 88 -0.33 8.03 15.04
N CYS A 89 0.81 8.69 14.81
CA CYS A 89 1.54 9.42 15.85
C CYS A 89 0.92 10.77 16.22
N TYR A 90 0.09 11.37 15.37
CA TYR A 90 -0.62 12.63 15.67
C TYR A 90 -2.00 12.42 16.30
N ASP A 91 -2.52 11.20 16.26
CA ASP A 91 -3.81 10.80 16.87
C ASP A 91 -3.69 10.40 18.37
N TRP A 92 -2.60 10.80 19.07
CA TRP A 92 -2.44 10.71 20.54
C TRP A 92 -2.14 12.07 21.18
#